data_AF-A0A1F5MK35-F1
#
_entry.id   AF-A0A1F5MK35-F1
#
_cell.length_a   1.000
_cell.length_b   1.000
_cell.length_c   1.000
_cell.angle_alpha   90.00
_cell.angle_beta   90.00
_cell.angle_gamma   90.00
#
_symmetry.space_group_name_H-M   'P 1'
#
loop_
_entity.id
_entity.type
_entity.pdbx_description
1 polymer ?
#
loop_
_entity_poly.entity_id
_entity_poly.type
_entity_poly.pdbx_seq_one_letter_code
_entity_poly.pdbx_strand_id
1 'polypeptide(L)'
;MVIWLLLFFIVILISFVLAIRSLRHYRENPARLGVTFSLYLIQNTSALTESLLEELNREVLEKRLVISFERLYKGDKKALIIYGPSLLLTNRVEKLGLLELEDYAIRTHLHTQALEIGVKANADFQATNFHLAVDRIGLQDQEQLWWQVIVQPQIKNKGEIELNSLIRVVIHTQEVSRLAQIQGLLMSGLEESHLTRLPQTHSSKQILKFYKERVAFRPFSTNKESLLLNLNDLFGLISIA
;
A
#
# COMPACT_ATOMS: atom_id res chain seq x y z
N MET A 1 -25.30 24.58 40.18
CA MET A 1 -25.70 24.01 38.86
C MET A 1 -24.90 24.56 37.70
N VAL A 2 -24.62 25.88 37.64
CA VAL A 2 -23.85 26.51 36.55
C VAL A 2 -22.44 25.92 36.36
N ILE A 3 -21.70 25.68 37.44
CA ILE A 3 -20.35 25.07 37.37
C ILE A 3 -20.40 23.63 36.81
N TRP A 4 -21.41 22.86 37.20
CA TRP A 4 -21.62 21.50 36.68
C TRP A 4 -21.99 21.49 35.20
N LEU A 5 -22.84 22.43 34.77
CA LEU A 5 -23.14 22.65 33.35
C LEU A 5 -21.88 23.01 32.55
N LEU A 6 -21.05 23.91 33.08
CA LEU A 6 -19.81 24.32 32.43
C LEU A 6 -18.83 23.14 32.27
N LEU A 7 -18.63 22.34 33.32
CA LEU A 7 -17.80 21.13 33.27
C LEU A 7 -18.34 20.10 32.27
N PHE A 8 -19.66 19.91 32.21
CA PHE A 8 -20.30 19.02 31.25
C PHE A 8 -20.02 19.42 29.80
N PHE A 9 -20.13 20.71 29.48
CA PHE A 9 -19.80 21.22 28.14
C PHE A 9 -18.31 21.06 27.80
N ILE A 10 -17.41 21.27 28.76
CA ILE A 10 -15.96 21.05 28.56
C ILE A 10 -15.68 19.58 28.23
N VAL A 11 -16.27 18.64 28.96
CA VAL A 11 -16.10 17.20 28.70
C VAL A 11 -16.65 16.81 27.33
N ILE A 12 -17.82 17.35 26.93
CA ILE A 12 -18.38 17.13 25.59
C ILE A 12 -17.43 17.67 24.52
N LEU A 13 -16.93 18.91 24.69
CA LEU A 13 -16.04 19.53 23.71
C LEU A 13 -14.74 18.72 23.56
N ILE A 14 -14.13 18.29 24.67
CA ILE A 14 -12.94 17.44 24.64
C ILE A 14 -13.26 16.10 23.96
N SER A 15 -14.37 15.45 24.32
CA SER A 15 -14.79 14.18 23.71
C SER A 15 -15.04 14.30 22.22
N PHE A 16 -15.65 15.41 21.78
CA PHE A 16 -15.91 15.69 20.38
C PHE A 16 -14.61 15.96 19.60
N VAL A 17 -13.69 16.75 20.17
CA VAL A 17 -12.36 16.98 19.58
C VAL A 17 -11.57 15.67 19.48
N LEU A 18 -11.61 14.83 20.51
CA LEU A 18 -10.99 13.51 20.50
C LEU A 18 -11.65 12.58 19.48
N ALA A 19 -12.97 12.60 19.33
CA ALA A 19 -13.71 11.83 18.34
C ALA A 19 -13.36 12.27 16.91
N ILE A 20 -13.32 13.57 16.62
CA ILE A 20 -12.87 14.10 15.32
C ILE A 20 -11.43 13.69 15.04
N ARG A 21 -10.54 13.80 16.04
CA ARG A 21 -9.14 13.40 15.90
C ARG A 21 -8.99 11.89 15.70
N SER A 22 -9.84 11.09 16.33
CA SER A 22 -9.92 9.63 16.15
C SER A 22 -10.41 9.26 14.75
N LEU A 23 -11.45 9.95 14.26
CA LEU A 23 -12.00 9.77 12.92
C LEU A 23 -11.02 10.20 11.81
N ARG A 24 -10.11 11.15 12.09
CA ARG A 24 -8.99 11.48 11.19
C ARG A 24 -8.07 10.28 10.94
N HIS A 25 -8.06 9.30 11.84
CA HIS A 25 -7.35 8.02 11.71
C HIS A 25 -8.28 6.84 11.43
N TYR A 26 -9.52 7.10 11.01
CA TYR A 26 -10.48 6.08 10.65
C TYR A 26 -9.97 5.28 9.44
N ARG A 27 -10.22 3.97 9.49
CA ARG A 27 -9.70 2.99 8.54
C ARG A 27 -10.82 2.55 7.62
N GLU A 28 -10.63 2.70 6.32
CA GLU A 28 -11.43 1.97 5.36
C GLU A 28 -10.91 0.53 5.35
N ASN A 29 -11.61 -0.34 6.08
CA ASN A 29 -11.38 -1.78 5.98
C ASN A 29 -12.22 -2.29 4.80
N PRO A 30 -11.61 -2.87 3.76
CA PRO A 30 -12.33 -3.49 2.65
C PRO A 30 -13.44 -4.46 3.12
N ALA A 31 -13.20 -5.17 4.22
CA ALA A 31 -14.16 -6.12 4.81
C ALA A 31 -15.46 -5.46 5.32
N ARG A 32 -15.49 -4.14 5.51
CA ARG A 32 -16.67 -3.40 5.98
C ARG A 32 -17.51 -2.78 4.85
N LEU A 33 -17.06 -2.91 3.60
CA LEU A 33 -17.74 -2.33 2.43
C LEU A 33 -18.90 -3.19 1.91
N GLY A 34 -19.18 -4.34 2.53
CA GLY A 34 -20.23 -5.27 2.07
C GLY A 34 -19.91 -5.94 0.72
N VAL A 35 -18.68 -5.78 0.22
CA VAL A 35 -18.17 -6.36 -1.01
C VAL A 35 -17.13 -7.42 -0.67
N THR A 36 -17.13 -8.55 -1.36
CA THR A 36 -16.11 -9.58 -1.20
C THR A 36 -14.82 -9.17 -1.89
N PHE A 37 -13.70 -9.30 -1.17
CA PHE A 37 -12.38 -9.07 -1.71
C PHE A 37 -11.63 -10.39 -1.75
N SER A 38 -10.87 -10.61 -2.82
CA SER A 38 -10.06 -11.81 -3.03
C SER A 38 -8.65 -11.41 -3.45
N LEU A 39 -7.72 -12.32 -3.20
CA LEU A 39 -6.31 -12.20 -3.54
C LEU A 39 -6.01 -13.08 -4.76
N TYR A 40 -5.39 -12.52 -5.79
CA TYR A 40 -5.07 -13.25 -7.01
C TYR A 40 -3.60 -13.07 -7.40
N LEU A 41 -2.95 -14.16 -7.78
CA LEU A 41 -1.70 -14.14 -8.52
C LEU A 41 -1.98 -13.75 -9.97
N ILE A 42 -1.24 -12.76 -10.50
CA ILE A 42 -1.25 -12.41 -11.92
C ILE A 42 -0.20 -13.28 -12.62
N GLN A 43 -0.65 -14.28 -13.38
CA GLN A 43 0.26 -15.15 -14.13
C GLN A 43 0.73 -14.49 -15.44
N ASN A 44 -0.16 -13.75 -16.11
CA ASN A 44 0.14 -13.06 -17.34
C ASN A 44 0.42 -11.58 -17.10
N THR A 45 1.62 -11.27 -16.62
CA THR A 45 2.05 -9.88 -16.37
C THR A 45 2.15 -9.05 -17.66
N SER A 46 2.38 -9.69 -18.82
CA SER A 46 2.43 -8.99 -20.12
C SER A 46 1.09 -8.46 -20.61
N ALA A 47 -0.02 -9.04 -20.12
CA ALA A 47 -1.38 -8.55 -20.41
C ALA A 47 -1.78 -7.35 -19.53
N LEU A 48 -0.97 -7.01 -18.53
CA LEU A 48 -1.16 -5.81 -17.72
C LEU A 48 -0.71 -4.61 -18.56
N THR A 49 -1.66 -3.88 -19.15
CA THR A 49 -1.41 -2.68 -19.95
C THR A 49 -1.91 -1.44 -19.21
N GLU A 50 -1.41 -0.26 -19.59
CA GLU A 50 -1.93 1.03 -19.08
C GLU A 50 -3.44 1.15 -19.29
N SER A 51 -3.96 0.71 -20.45
CA SER A 51 -5.40 0.73 -20.75
C SER A 51 -6.22 -0.18 -19.82
N LEU A 52 -5.71 -1.36 -19.46
CA LEU A 52 -6.38 -2.25 -18.53
C LEU A 52 -6.38 -1.69 -17.11
N LEU A 53 -5.28 -1.04 -16.71
CA LEU A 53 -5.21 -0.33 -15.43
C LEU A 53 -6.15 0.85 -15.38
N GLU A 54 -6.28 1.60 -16.46
CA GLU A 54 -7.21 2.73 -16.55
C GLU A 54 -8.66 2.25 -16.39
N GLU A 55 -9.05 1.21 -17.13
CA GLU A 55 -10.39 0.60 -17.04
C GLU A 55 -10.68 0.11 -15.61
N LEU A 56 -9.73 -0.62 -15.02
CA LEU A 56 -9.84 -1.11 -13.64
C LEU A 56 -9.97 0.03 -12.63
N ASN A 57 -9.15 1.08 -12.73
CA ASN A 57 -9.21 2.21 -11.81
C ASN A 57 -10.50 3.05 -11.98
N ARG A 58 -11.06 3.13 -13.19
CA ARG A 58 -12.38 3.74 -13.41
C ARG A 58 -13.49 2.98 -12.69
N GLU A 59 -13.53 1.65 -12.83
CA GLU A 59 -14.53 0.82 -12.13
C GLU A 59 -14.38 0.89 -10.59
N VAL A 60 -13.14 0.92 -10.10
CA VAL A 60 -12.83 1.08 -8.66
C VAL A 60 -13.29 2.46 -8.17
N LEU A 61 -13.06 3.52 -8.96
CA LEU A 61 -13.48 4.89 -8.66
C LEU A 61 -15.01 5.04 -8.60
N GLU A 62 -15.72 4.51 -9.60
CA GLU A 62 -17.18 4.55 -9.67
C GLU A 62 -17.83 3.91 -8.44
N LYS A 63 -17.26 2.79 -7.98
CA LYS A 63 -17.75 2.06 -6.80
C LYS A 63 -17.16 2.56 -5.49
N ARG A 64 -16.28 3.57 -5.52
CA ARG A 64 -15.54 4.11 -4.36
C ARG A 64 -14.82 3.04 -3.56
N LEU A 65 -14.18 2.11 -4.27
CA LEU A 65 -13.44 0.99 -3.68
C LEU A 65 -11.94 1.30 -3.64
N VAL A 66 -11.18 0.35 -3.10
CA VAL A 66 -9.71 0.37 -3.04
C VAL A 66 -9.21 -0.89 -3.71
N ILE A 67 -8.03 -0.84 -4.31
CA ILE A 67 -7.35 -2.01 -4.82
C ILE A 67 -5.88 -1.97 -4.40
N SER A 68 -5.26 -3.13 -4.26
CA SER A 68 -3.86 -3.21 -3.90
C SER A 68 -3.10 -4.14 -4.84
N PHE A 69 -1.91 -3.71 -5.21
CA PHE A 69 -0.95 -4.51 -5.94
C PHE A 69 0.20 -4.85 -5.01
N GLU A 70 0.59 -6.11 -5.00
CA GLU A 70 1.65 -6.64 -4.16
C GLU A 70 2.69 -7.31 -5.06
N ARG A 71 3.96 -7.04 -4.80
CA ARG A 71 5.04 -7.77 -5.46
C ARG A 71 5.88 -8.47 -4.41
N LEU A 72 6.05 -9.76 -4.62
CA LEU A 72 6.77 -10.64 -3.71
C LEU A 72 8.09 -11.03 -4.33
N TYR A 73 9.16 -10.86 -3.58
CA TYR A 73 10.49 -11.35 -3.90
C TYR A 73 10.84 -12.44 -2.90
N LYS A 74 11.39 -13.55 -3.39
CA LYS A 74 12.01 -14.60 -2.58
C LYS A 74 13.28 -15.07 -3.29
N GLY A 75 14.44 -14.66 -2.78
CA GLY A 75 15.69 -14.75 -3.54
C GLY A 75 15.56 -14.04 -4.89
N ASP A 76 15.79 -14.79 -5.96
CA ASP A 76 15.66 -14.35 -7.36
C ASP A 76 14.23 -14.42 -7.92
N LYS A 77 13.31 -15.10 -7.22
CA LYS A 77 11.94 -15.30 -7.68
C LYS A 77 11.08 -14.08 -7.40
N LYS A 78 10.26 -13.70 -8.38
CA LYS A 78 9.32 -12.59 -8.32
C LYS A 78 7.90 -13.06 -8.60
N ALA A 79 6.91 -12.50 -7.91
CA ALA A 79 5.49 -12.72 -8.18
C ALA A 79 4.71 -11.41 -8.06
N LEU A 80 3.71 -11.21 -8.93
CA LEU A 80 2.80 -10.06 -8.86
C LEU A 80 1.41 -10.54 -8.45
N ILE A 81 0.86 -9.87 -7.46
CA ILE A 81 -0.42 -10.19 -6.84
C ILE A 81 -1.31 -8.95 -6.86
N ILE A 82 -2.60 -9.18 -7.00
CA ILE A 82 -3.63 -8.16 -6.90
C ILE A 82 -4.65 -8.56 -5.84
N TYR A 83 -4.98 -7.62 -4.97
CA TYR A 83 -6.02 -7.75 -3.96
C TYR A 83 -7.10 -6.70 -4.23
N GLY A 84 -8.31 -7.16 -4.50
CA GLY A 84 -9.40 -6.26 -4.86
C GLY A 84 -10.76 -6.94 -4.85
N PRO A 85 -11.82 -6.20 -5.21
CA PRO A 85 -13.18 -6.70 -5.24
C PRO A 85 -13.33 -7.89 -6.19
N SER A 86 -13.76 -9.05 -5.69
CA SER A 86 -13.73 -10.31 -6.45
C SER A 86 -14.49 -10.16 -7.78
N LEU A 87 -15.69 -9.57 -7.76
CA LEU A 87 -16.52 -9.35 -8.95
C LEU A 87 -15.84 -8.51 -10.04
N LEU A 88 -15.00 -7.52 -9.68
CA LEU A 88 -14.29 -6.70 -10.66
C LEU A 88 -13.12 -7.46 -11.31
N LEU A 89 -12.48 -8.32 -10.53
CA LEU A 89 -11.33 -9.11 -10.95
C LEU A 89 -11.72 -10.34 -11.75
N THR A 90 -12.86 -10.98 -11.43
CA THR A 90 -13.34 -12.18 -12.14
C THR A 90 -13.51 -11.93 -13.64
N ASN A 91 -13.95 -10.74 -14.03
CA ASN A 91 -14.09 -10.34 -15.45
C ASN A 91 -12.77 -10.29 -16.22
N ARG A 92 -11.63 -10.39 -15.52
CA ARG A 92 -10.28 -10.25 -16.07
C ARG A 92 -9.43 -11.51 -15.89
N VAL A 93 -10.02 -12.58 -15.36
CA VAL A 93 -9.35 -13.87 -15.11
C VAL A 93 -8.68 -14.40 -16.38
N GLU A 94 -9.39 -14.42 -17.51
CA GLU A 94 -8.85 -14.93 -18.77
C GLU A 94 -7.69 -14.09 -19.32
N LYS A 95 -7.80 -12.76 -19.23
CA LYS A 95 -6.76 -11.84 -19.75
C LYS A 95 -5.48 -11.88 -18.91
N LEU A 96 -5.63 -11.80 -17.58
CA LEU A 96 -4.51 -11.69 -16.64
C LEU A 96 -4.01 -13.04 -16.12
N GLY A 97 -4.70 -14.14 -16.42
CA GLY A 97 -4.40 -15.46 -15.85
C GLY A 97 -4.47 -15.42 -14.32
N LEU A 98 -5.59 -14.92 -13.77
CA LEU A 98 -5.73 -14.74 -12.33
C LEU A 98 -5.93 -16.09 -11.63
N LEU A 99 -5.02 -16.43 -10.73
CA LEU A 99 -5.15 -17.59 -9.84
C LEU A 99 -5.44 -17.11 -8.42
N GLU A 100 -6.59 -17.49 -7.86
CA GLU A 100 -6.95 -17.13 -6.48
C GLU A 100 -5.97 -17.78 -5.49
N LEU A 101 -5.51 -17.01 -4.52
CA LEU A 101 -4.56 -17.44 -3.50
C LEU A 101 -5.20 -17.39 -2.11
N GLU A 102 -4.83 -18.35 -1.27
CA GLU A 102 -4.94 -18.17 0.18
C GLU A 102 -3.93 -17.11 0.67
N ASP A 103 -4.21 -16.52 1.84
CA ASP A 103 -3.34 -15.48 2.38
C ASP A 103 -1.96 -16.03 2.78
N TYR A 104 -0.98 -15.80 1.91
CA TYR A 104 0.41 -16.25 2.06
C TYR A 104 1.13 -15.57 3.25
N ALA A 105 0.62 -14.42 3.71
CA ALA A 105 1.28 -13.63 4.75
C ALA A 105 1.05 -14.18 6.17
N ILE A 106 0.26 -15.25 6.35
CA ILE A 106 -0.09 -15.81 7.66
C ILE A 106 1.14 -16.37 8.41
N ARG A 107 2.15 -16.91 7.72
CA ARG A 107 3.25 -17.71 8.33
C ARG A 107 4.53 -16.95 8.71
N THR A 108 4.53 -15.62 8.75
CA THR A 108 5.74 -14.84 9.12
C THR A 108 5.96 -14.82 10.63
N HIS A 109 6.97 -15.53 11.14
CA HIS A 109 7.23 -15.58 12.59
C HIS A 109 8.64 -15.14 13.03
N LEU A 110 9.62 -15.10 12.12
CA LEU A 110 11.00 -14.74 12.45
C LEU A 110 11.42 -13.43 11.76
N HIS A 111 12.28 -12.66 12.44
CA HIS A 111 12.87 -11.36 12.05
C HIS A 111 12.24 -10.65 10.84
N THR A 112 11.07 -10.04 11.08
CA THR A 112 10.30 -9.32 10.06
C THR A 112 10.25 -7.84 10.38
N GLN A 113 10.49 -7.01 9.37
CA GLN A 113 10.36 -5.57 9.47
C GLN A 113 9.40 -5.03 8.42
N ALA A 114 8.42 -4.25 8.84
CA ALA A 114 7.51 -3.56 7.96
C ALA A 114 7.66 -2.04 8.11
N LEU A 115 7.60 -1.34 6.99
CA LEU A 115 7.78 0.10 6.89
C LEU A 115 6.90 0.68 5.79
N GLU A 116 6.55 1.96 5.94
CA GLU A 116 5.75 2.70 4.95
C GLU A 116 6.66 3.71 4.25
N ILE A 117 6.50 3.83 2.94
CA ILE A 117 7.31 4.66 2.05
C ILE A 117 6.46 5.80 1.51
N GLY A 118 7.04 6.99 1.49
CA GLY A 118 6.49 8.18 0.86
C GLY A 118 7.55 8.89 0.02
N VAL A 119 7.19 10.04 -0.50
CA VAL A 119 8.07 10.89 -1.32
C VAL A 119 8.55 12.09 -0.50
N LYS A 120 9.81 12.49 -0.66
CA LYS A 120 10.34 13.70 -0.04
C LYS A 120 9.57 14.92 -0.57
N ALA A 121 9.35 15.93 0.28
CA ALA A 121 8.62 17.13 -0.11
C ALA A 121 9.23 17.77 -1.37
N ASN A 122 8.38 18.09 -2.35
CA ASN A 122 8.73 18.71 -3.65
C ASN A 122 9.58 17.84 -4.61
N ALA A 123 9.64 16.52 -4.40
CA ALA A 123 10.19 15.60 -5.39
C ALA A 123 9.07 14.91 -6.17
N ASP A 124 9.34 14.62 -7.44
CA ASP A 124 8.45 13.81 -8.26
C ASP A 124 8.73 12.32 -8.03
N PHE A 125 7.67 11.53 -7.93
CA PHE A 125 7.79 10.08 -7.83
C PHE A 125 8.24 9.50 -9.18
N GLN A 126 9.19 8.57 -9.15
CA GLN A 126 9.61 7.82 -10.33
C GLN A 126 9.71 6.34 -9.99
N ALA A 127 8.88 5.51 -10.61
CA ALA A 127 8.81 4.08 -10.35
C ALA A 127 10.14 3.34 -10.59
N THR A 128 10.88 3.73 -11.64
CA THR A 128 12.18 3.13 -12.00
C THR A 128 13.16 3.17 -10.84
N ASN A 129 13.16 4.26 -10.07
CA ASN A 129 14.10 4.46 -8.97
C ASN A 129 13.78 3.51 -7.81
N PHE A 130 12.49 3.22 -7.57
CA PHE A 130 12.09 2.22 -6.57
C PHE A 130 12.59 0.81 -6.92
N HIS A 131 12.48 0.39 -8.18
CA HIS A 131 12.96 -0.94 -8.61
C HIS A 131 14.47 -1.06 -8.51
N LEU A 132 15.21 -0.03 -8.93
CA LEU A 132 16.66 0.01 -8.77
C LEU A 132 17.08 -0.12 -7.31
N ALA A 133 16.33 0.47 -6.36
CA ALA A 133 16.60 0.32 -4.94
C ALA A 133 16.39 -1.12 -4.45
N VAL A 134 15.36 -1.81 -4.96
CA VAL A 134 15.07 -3.21 -4.60
C VAL A 134 16.08 -4.17 -5.23
N ASP A 135 16.42 -4.01 -6.50
CA ASP A 135 17.31 -4.91 -7.23
C ASP A 135 18.75 -4.89 -6.67
N ARG A 136 19.20 -3.75 -6.11
CA ARG A 136 20.53 -3.62 -5.48
C ARG A 136 20.70 -4.42 -4.19
N ILE A 137 19.61 -4.89 -3.56
CA ILE A 137 19.68 -5.58 -2.26
C ILE A 137 20.38 -6.93 -2.37
N GLY A 138 20.22 -7.63 -3.51
CA GLY A 138 20.75 -8.98 -3.71
C GLY A 138 20.24 -9.97 -2.66
N LEU A 139 18.96 -10.35 -2.76
CA LEU A 139 18.32 -11.26 -1.81
C LEU A 139 18.85 -12.69 -1.95
N GLN A 140 19.07 -13.37 -0.82
CA GLN A 140 19.36 -14.81 -0.76
C GLN A 140 18.08 -15.65 -0.87
N ASP A 141 18.19 -16.94 -1.22
CA ASP A 141 17.06 -17.84 -1.51
C ASP A 141 15.94 -17.91 -0.44
N GLN A 142 16.31 -17.73 0.83
CA GLN A 142 15.36 -17.78 1.95
C GLN A 142 14.88 -16.38 2.39
N GLU A 143 15.52 -15.32 1.89
CA GLU A 143 15.16 -13.95 2.17
C GLU A 143 13.98 -13.52 1.32
N GLN A 144 13.13 -12.70 1.91
CA GLN A 144 11.93 -12.22 1.26
C GLN A 144 11.79 -10.73 1.42
N LEU A 145 11.41 -10.07 0.34
CA LEU A 145 11.01 -8.67 0.34
C LEU A 145 9.67 -8.59 -0.34
N TRP A 146 8.72 -7.94 0.29
CA TRP A 146 7.40 -7.73 -0.28
C TRP A 146 7.12 -6.26 -0.29
N TRP A 147 6.58 -5.75 -1.38
CA TRP A 147 5.99 -4.42 -1.35
C TRP A 147 4.53 -4.48 -1.76
N GLN A 148 3.78 -3.54 -1.20
CA GLN A 148 2.35 -3.38 -1.41
C GLN A 148 2.10 -1.92 -1.75
N VAL A 149 1.53 -1.67 -2.92
CA VAL A 149 0.94 -0.38 -3.27
C VAL A 149 -0.55 -0.53 -3.13
N ILE A 150 -1.14 0.25 -2.23
CA ILE A 150 -2.59 0.40 -2.11
C ILE A 150 -2.96 1.65 -2.89
N VAL A 151 -3.95 1.55 -3.78
CA VAL A 151 -4.42 2.67 -4.58
C VAL A 151 -5.91 2.91 -4.36
N GLN A 152 -6.25 4.18 -4.15
CA GLN A 152 -7.61 4.69 -4.14
C GLN A 152 -7.71 5.79 -5.22
N PRO A 153 -8.36 5.49 -6.36
CA PRO A 153 -8.52 6.48 -7.42
C PRO A 153 -9.42 7.62 -6.97
N GLN A 154 -9.10 8.84 -7.43
CA GLN A 154 -9.83 10.08 -7.18
C GLN A 154 -9.89 10.90 -8.48
N ILE A 155 -10.90 11.76 -8.61
CA ILE A 155 -11.02 12.65 -9.78
C ILE A 155 -10.36 13.99 -9.45
N LYS A 156 -9.39 14.39 -10.27
CA LYS A 156 -8.81 15.74 -10.23
C LYS A 156 -9.66 16.72 -11.04
N ASN A 157 -9.47 18.02 -10.80
CA ASN A 157 -10.03 19.06 -11.66
C ASN A 157 -9.68 18.75 -13.13
N LYS A 158 -10.69 18.73 -14.02
CA LYS A 158 -10.66 18.33 -15.44
C LYS A 158 -10.90 16.84 -15.77
N GLY A 159 -11.23 15.99 -14.79
CA GLY A 159 -11.66 14.61 -15.06
C GLY A 159 -10.52 13.59 -15.21
N GLU A 160 -9.27 13.99 -14.97
CA GLU A 160 -8.13 13.09 -14.89
C GLU A 160 -8.18 12.27 -13.59
N ILE A 161 -7.80 10.99 -13.68
CA ILE A 161 -7.72 10.09 -12.52
C ILE A 161 -6.37 10.31 -11.83
N GLU A 162 -6.43 10.70 -10.55
CA GLU A 162 -5.29 10.77 -9.65
C GLU A 162 -5.40 9.63 -8.64
N LEU A 163 -4.30 8.90 -8.41
CA LEU A 163 -4.30 7.73 -7.55
C LEU A 163 -3.72 8.11 -6.20
N ASN A 164 -4.57 8.16 -5.18
CA ASN A 164 -4.06 8.31 -3.84
C ASN A 164 -3.51 6.98 -3.35
N SER A 165 -2.23 6.97 -3.01
CA SER A 165 -1.48 5.73 -2.86
C SER A 165 -0.74 5.66 -1.54
N LEU A 166 -0.53 4.43 -1.07
CA LEU A 166 0.33 4.11 0.07
C LEU A 166 1.23 2.94 -0.30
N ILE A 167 2.54 3.11 -0.14
CA ILE A 167 3.51 2.05 -0.35
C ILE A 167 3.94 1.49 1.00
N ARG A 168 3.88 0.17 1.15
CA ARG A 168 4.44 -0.56 2.27
C ARG A 168 5.49 -1.52 1.78
N VAL A 169 6.55 -1.69 2.56
CA VAL A 169 7.57 -2.70 2.32
C VAL A 169 7.68 -3.57 3.57
N VAL A 170 7.74 -4.88 3.35
CA VAL A 170 7.96 -5.91 4.37
C VAL A 170 9.22 -6.66 3.99
N ILE A 171 10.14 -6.77 4.94
CA ILE A 171 11.40 -7.50 4.80
C ILE A 171 11.35 -8.64 5.79
N HIS A 172 11.64 -9.85 5.32
CA HIS A 172 11.66 -11.05 6.14
C HIS A 172 12.97 -11.81 5.90
N THR A 173 13.66 -12.13 6.99
CA THR A 173 14.92 -12.87 6.98
C THR A 173 15.01 -13.82 8.17
N GLN A 174 15.96 -14.74 8.14
CA GLN A 174 16.26 -15.62 9.27
C GLN A 174 17.27 -15.00 10.26
N GLU A 175 17.99 -13.95 9.87
CA GLU A 175 19.09 -13.37 10.66
C GLU A 175 18.89 -11.87 10.92
N VAL A 176 19.04 -11.45 12.17
CA VAL A 176 18.89 -10.04 12.58
C VAL A 176 19.91 -9.11 11.92
N SER A 177 21.16 -9.56 11.81
CA SER A 177 22.25 -8.83 11.14
C SER A 177 21.89 -8.54 9.68
N ARG A 178 21.37 -9.56 9.00
CA ARG A 178 20.99 -9.48 7.60
C ARG A 178 19.77 -8.60 7.37
N LEU A 179 18.78 -8.64 8.27
CA LEU A 179 17.65 -7.71 8.27
C LEU A 179 18.12 -6.25 8.27
N ALA A 180 19.07 -5.91 9.14
CA ALA A 180 19.62 -4.55 9.23
C ALA A 180 20.38 -4.14 7.97
N GLN A 181 21.12 -5.06 7.34
CA GLN A 181 21.81 -4.81 6.07
C GLN A 181 20.83 -4.53 4.93
N ILE A 182 19.82 -5.40 4.75
CA ILE A 182 18.81 -5.23 3.71
C ILE A 182 18.06 -3.92 3.91
N GLN A 183 17.69 -3.61 5.15
CA GLN A 183 17.06 -2.33 5.46
C GLN A 183 17.98 -1.15 5.10
N GLY A 184 19.27 -1.22 5.43
CA GLY A 184 20.24 -0.19 5.08
C GLY A 184 20.35 0.04 3.57
N LEU A 185 20.49 -1.03 2.80
CA LEU A 185 20.57 -0.99 1.34
C LEU A 185 19.29 -0.47 0.69
N LEU A 186 18.13 -0.90 1.18
CA LEU A 186 16.84 -0.39 0.73
C LEU A 186 16.76 1.12 1.00
N MET A 187 17.07 1.56 2.22
CA MET A 187 16.97 2.97 2.59
C MET A 187 17.92 3.86 1.79
N SER A 188 19.16 3.44 1.54
CA SER A 188 20.09 4.21 0.71
C SER A 188 19.60 4.32 -0.74
N GLY A 189 19.12 3.22 -1.32
CA GLY A 189 18.55 3.23 -2.68
C GLY A 189 17.30 4.12 -2.77
N LEU A 190 16.42 4.07 -1.77
CA LEU A 190 15.24 4.94 -1.70
C LEU A 190 15.61 6.41 -1.57
N GLU A 191 16.63 6.75 -0.78
CA GLU A 191 17.07 8.14 -0.61
C GLU A 191 17.60 8.77 -1.89
N GLU A 192 18.39 8.02 -2.67
CA GLU A 192 18.83 8.39 -4.03
C GLU A 192 17.64 8.60 -4.98
N SER A 193 16.53 7.90 -4.71
CA SER A 193 15.30 7.91 -5.49
C SER A 193 14.31 9.00 -5.06
N HIS A 194 14.69 9.89 -4.15
CA HIS A 194 13.81 10.85 -3.48
C HIS A 194 12.64 10.24 -2.69
N LEU A 195 12.69 8.93 -2.45
CA LEU A 195 11.77 8.22 -1.58
C LEU A 195 12.30 8.25 -0.15
N THR A 196 11.39 8.21 0.81
CA THR A 196 11.75 8.25 2.22
C THR A 196 10.81 7.36 3.02
N ARG A 197 11.33 6.86 4.14
CA ARG A 197 10.50 6.23 5.16
C ARG A 197 9.60 7.30 5.77
N LEU A 198 8.29 7.04 5.79
CA LEU A 198 7.35 7.94 6.45
C LEU A 198 7.59 7.94 7.97
N PRO A 199 7.35 9.08 8.66
CA PRO A 199 7.37 9.13 10.11
C PRO A 199 6.44 8.06 10.69
N GLN A 200 7.01 7.08 11.41
CA GLN A 200 6.24 5.94 11.88
C GLN A 200 5.46 6.27 13.15
N THR A 201 4.15 6.47 13.01
CA THR A 201 3.21 6.47 14.13
C THR A 201 2.88 5.05 14.61
N HIS A 202 3.27 4.04 13.85
CA HIS A 202 2.95 2.63 14.07
C HIS A 202 4.23 1.78 14.15
N SER A 203 4.23 0.80 15.05
CA SER A 203 5.34 -0.15 15.13
C SER A 203 5.36 -1.06 13.89
N SER A 204 6.53 -1.63 13.57
CA SER A 204 6.69 -2.62 12.50
C SER A 204 5.65 -3.75 12.58
N LYS A 205 5.34 -4.26 13.79
CA LYS A 205 4.32 -5.29 14.00
C LYS A 205 2.91 -4.83 13.60
N GLN A 206 2.59 -3.56 13.85
CA GLN A 206 1.30 -2.96 13.47
C GLN A 206 1.23 -2.77 11.95
N ILE A 207 2.29 -2.25 11.32
CA ILE A 207 2.35 -2.08 9.86
C ILE A 207 2.23 -3.44 9.17
N LEU A 208 2.90 -4.48 9.68
CA LEU A 208 2.75 -5.84 9.18
C LEU A 208 1.31 -6.36 9.30
N LYS A 209 0.62 -6.07 10.41
CA LYS A 209 -0.81 -6.41 10.54
C LYS A 209 -1.64 -5.71 9.46
N PHE A 210 -1.36 -4.44 9.18
CA PHE A 210 -2.08 -3.66 8.17
C PHE A 210 -1.83 -4.16 6.74
N TYR A 211 -0.60 -4.62 6.48
CA TYR A 211 -0.26 -5.29 5.24
C TYR A 211 -1.10 -6.55 5.04
N LYS A 212 -1.19 -7.42 6.05
CA LYS A 212 -1.99 -8.66 6.01
C LYS A 212 -3.48 -8.36 5.80
N GLU A 213 -3.98 -7.36 6.49
CA GLU A 213 -5.38 -6.94 6.36
C GLU A 213 -5.66 -6.14 5.06
N ARG A 214 -4.62 -5.77 4.29
CA ARG A 214 -4.67 -4.86 3.13
C ARG A 214 -5.47 -3.58 3.40
N VAL A 215 -5.37 -3.06 4.62
CA VAL A 215 -6.12 -1.88 5.05
C VAL A 215 -5.42 -0.61 4.58
N ALA A 216 -6.14 0.26 3.89
CA ALA A 216 -5.70 1.62 3.62
C ALA A 216 -5.88 2.49 4.87
N PHE A 217 -4.87 3.28 5.22
CA PHE A 217 -4.98 4.27 6.27
C PHE A 217 -5.11 5.66 5.65
N ARG A 218 -5.96 6.47 6.29
CA ARG A 218 -6.27 7.89 6.06
C ARG A 218 -7.51 8.11 5.18
N PRO A 219 -8.48 8.96 5.59
CA PRO A 219 -9.14 9.79 4.60
C PRO A 219 -8.02 10.62 4.01
N PHE A 220 -7.75 10.40 2.73
CA PHE A 220 -6.64 10.95 1.97
C PHE A 220 -6.72 12.47 1.77
N SER A 221 -6.90 13.22 2.86
CA SER A 221 -7.10 14.66 2.85
C SER A 221 -6.03 15.37 3.70
N THR A 222 -5.34 16.28 3.02
CA THR A 222 -4.88 17.60 3.47
C THR A 222 -3.53 17.82 4.16
N ASN A 223 -2.58 16.89 4.23
CA ASN A 223 -1.20 17.30 4.61
C ASN A 223 -0.10 16.44 3.98
N LYS A 224 0.66 17.07 3.05
CA LYS A 224 2.09 16.93 2.68
C LYS A 224 2.77 15.55 2.54
N GLU A 225 2.07 14.43 2.75
CA GLU A 225 2.68 13.09 2.78
C GLU A 225 1.87 12.01 2.04
N SER A 226 0.75 12.35 1.40
CA SER A 226 0.03 11.42 0.52
C SER A 226 0.80 11.23 -0.78
N LEU A 227 1.12 9.99 -1.13
CA LEU A 227 1.74 9.67 -2.41
C LEU A 227 0.67 9.74 -3.50
N LEU A 228 0.70 10.81 -4.28
CA LEU A 228 -0.16 10.96 -5.44
C LEU A 228 0.58 10.35 -6.63
N LEU A 229 0.01 9.28 -7.19
CA LEU A 229 0.52 8.62 -8.38
C LEU A 229 -0.40 8.94 -9.56
N ASN A 230 0.18 9.09 -10.74
CA ASN A 230 -0.59 8.95 -11.97
C ASN A 230 -0.62 7.46 -12.40
N LEU A 231 -1.39 7.13 -13.45
CA LEU A 231 -1.49 5.76 -13.95
C LEU A 231 -0.15 5.21 -14.46
N ASN A 232 0.70 6.05 -15.05
CA ASN A 232 2.01 5.65 -15.57
C ASN A 232 2.97 5.30 -14.42
N ASP A 233 2.91 6.02 -13.31
CA ASP A 233 3.69 5.73 -12.12
C ASP A 233 3.29 4.40 -11.50
N LEU A 234 1.97 4.15 -11.37
CA LEU A 234 1.45 2.87 -10.91
C LEU A 234 1.87 1.76 -11.86
N PHE A 235 1.72 1.97 -13.17
CA PHE A 235 2.13 1.01 -14.19
C PHE A 235 3.61 0.68 -14.06
N GLY A 236 4.49 1.67 -14.01
CA GLY A 236 5.92 1.49 -13.81
C GLY A 236 6.26 0.74 -12.52
N LEU A 237 5.50 0.96 -11.44
CA LEU A 237 5.67 0.21 -10.19
C LEU A 237 5.36 -1.27 -10.36
N ILE A 238 4.32 -1.63 -11.11
CA ILE A 238 3.86 -3.01 -11.23
C ILE A 238 4.38 -3.75 -12.48
N SER A 239 4.95 -3.06 -13.47
CA SER A 239 5.22 -3.64 -14.81
C SER A 239 6.62 -4.23 -15.00
N ILE A 240 7.57 -4.04 -14.08
CA ILE A 240 8.95 -4.52 -14.31
C ILE A 240 9.10 -6.01 -14.00
N ALA A 241 9.50 -6.80 -15.00
CA ALA A 241 9.91 -8.21 -14.88
C ALA A 241 11.40 -8.29 -14.52
#